data_AF-A0A2S6GRH4-F1
#
_entry.id   AF-A0A2S6GRH4-F1
#
_cell.length_a   1.000
_cell.length_b   1.000
_cell.length_c   1.000
_cell.angle_alpha   90.00
_cell.angle_beta   90.00
_cell.angle_gamma   90.00
#
_symmetry.space_group_name_H-M   'P 1'
#
loop_
_entity.id
_entity.type
_entity.pdbx_description
1 polymer ?
#
loop_
_entity_poly.entity_id
_entity_poly.type
_entity_poly.pdbx_seq_one_letter_code
_entity_poly.pdbx_strand_id
1 'polypeptide(L)' 'MAIKSSTFGRVELSGKDAARFVQHMNEDKANPLAFAALARGREISERIKKGEVFKLN' A
#
# COMPACT_ATOMS: atom_id res chain seq x y z
N MET A 1 -3.70 20.76 5.65
CA MET A 1 -2.62 19.97 5.06
C MET A 1 -1.32 20.76 5.17
N ALA A 2 -0.49 20.44 6.16
CA ALA A 2 0.87 20.99 6.25
C ALA A 2 1.83 19.80 6.23
N ILE A 3 2.08 19.28 5.03
CA ILE A 3 3.16 18.32 4.81
C ILE A 3 4.45 19.13 4.96
N LYS A 4 5.12 18.98 6.10
CA LYS A 4 6.44 19.58 6.31
C LYS A 4 7.46 18.60 5.77
N SER A 5 8.04 18.88 4.60
CA SER A 5 9.23 18.20 4.13
C SER A 5 10.46 18.90 4.70
N SER A 6 11.38 18.16 5.30
CA SER A 6 12.72 18.66 5.60
C SER A 6 13.67 18.28 4.46
N THR A 7 14.81 18.96 4.37
CA THR A 7 15.90 18.64 3.43
C THR A 7 16.44 17.20 3.59
N PHE A 8 16.14 16.54 4.71
CA PHE A 8 16.37 15.12 4.96
C PHE A 8 15.09 14.29 4.82
N GLY A 9 14.32 14.52 3.75
CA GLY A 9 13.39 13.55 3.13
C GLY A 9 12.32 12.87 3.99
N ARG A 10 12.06 13.29 5.23
CA ARG A 10 11.05 12.65 6.08
C ARG A 10 9.69 13.30 5.87
N VAL A 11 8.68 12.48 5.60
CA VAL A 11 7.28 12.89 5.61
C VAL A 11 6.75 12.70 7.03
N GLU A 12 6.32 13.80 7.66
CA GLU A 12 5.76 13.78 9.00
C GLU A 12 4.26 14.13 8.96
N LEU A 13 3.43 13.24 9.49
CA LEU A 13 2.01 13.51 9.72
C LEU A 13 1.87 14.23 11.07
N SER A 14 1.04 15.28 11.11
CA SER A 14 0.80 16.05 12.33
C SER A 14 -0.66 16.47 12.45
N GLY A 15 -1.06 16.87 13.67
CA GLY A 15 -2.41 17.37 13.95
C GLY A 15 -3.51 16.32 13.72
N LYS A 16 -4.65 16.76 13.17
CA LYS A 16 -5.84 15.92 12.96
C LYS A 16 -5.58 14.74 12.02
N ASP A 17 -4.65 14.89 11.08
CA ASP A 17 -4.32 13.86 10.11
C ASP A 17 -3.53 12.70 10.76
N ALA A 18 -2.64 13.02 11.70
CA ALA A 18 -1.95 12.01 12.50
C ALA A 18 -2.94 11.23 13.39
N ALA A 19 -3.89 11.93 14.02
CA ALA A 19 -4.93 11.27 14.82
C ALA A 19 -5.81 10.34 13.96
N ARG A 20 -6.21 10.79 12.77
CA ARG A 20 -6.99 9.98 11.82
C ARG A 20 -6.19 8.78 11.31
N PHE A 21 -4.90 8.93 11.05
CA PHE A 21 -4.03 7.83 10.64
C PHE A 21 -3.98 6.71 11.70
N VAL A 22 -3.84 7.07 12.98
CA VAL A 22 -3.86 6.09 14.08
C VAL A 22 -5.19 5.35 14.14
N GLN A 23 -6.31 6.05 13.94
CA GLN A 23 -7.63 5.41 13.91
C GLN A 23 -7.75 4.39 12.76
N HIS A 24 -7.36 4.78 11.54
CA HIS A 24 -7.38 3.88 10.39
C HIS A 24 -6.51 2.62 10.60
N MET A 25 -5.34 2.76 11.23
CA MET A 25 -4.46 1.61 11.50
C MET A 25 -5.07 0.59 12.46
N ASN A 26 -5.96 1.02 13.35
CA ASN A 26 -6.54 0.16 14.39
C ASN A 26 -7.93 -0.37 14.02
N GLU A 27 -8.74 0.42 13.32
CA GLU A 27 -10.17 0.17 13.16
C GLU A 27 -10.57 -0.27 11.75
N ASP A 28 -9.80 0.10 10.73
CA ASP A 28 -10.20 -0.19 9.36
C ASP A 28 -10.00 -1.66 9.02
N LYS A 29 -11.02 -2.24 8.40
CA LYS A 29 -10.93 -3.56 7.81
C LYS A 29 -10.17 -3.48 6.49
N ALA A 30 -9.33 -4.49 6.26
CA ALA A 30 -8.55 -4.55 5.04
C ALA A 30 -9.45 -4.54 3.79
N ASN A 31 -9.04 -3.74 2.80
CA ASN A 31 -9.83 -3.48 1.59
C ASN A 31 -9.95 -4.78 0.75
N PRO A 32 -11.18 -5.26 0.45
CA PRO A 32 -11.40 -6.45 -0.37
C PRO A 32 -10.72 -6.39 -1.75
N LEU A 33 -10.67 -5.21 -2.37
CA LEU A 33 -10.01 -5.00 -3.66
C LEU A 33 -8.48 -5.16 -3.54
N ALA A 34 -7.90 -4.74 -2.41
CA ALA A 34 -6.49 -4.92 -2.13
C ALA A 34 -6.14 -6.40 -1.96
N PHE A 35 -6.99 -7.18 -1.28
CA PHE A 35 -6.82 -8.64 -1.20
C PHE A 35 -6.87 -9.30 -2.57
N ALA A 36 -7.85 -8.95 -3.40
CA ALA A 36 -7.95 -9.46 -4.77
C ALA A 36 -6.71 -9.10 -5.60
N ALA A 37 -6.19 -7.88 -5.46
CA ALA A 37 -4.96 -7.46 -6.13
C ALA A 37 -3.73 -8.26 -5.65
N LEU A 38 -3.59 -8.49 -4.34
CA LEU A 38 -2.52 -9.30 -3.78
C LEU A 38 -2.59 -10.76 -4.26
N ALA A 39 -3.79 -11.34 -4.33
CA ALA A 39 -3.98 -12.69 -4.85
C ALA A 39 -3.52 -12.81 -6.30
N ARG A 40 -3.93 -11.88 -7.17
CA ARG A 40 -3.47 -11.81 -8.57
C ARG A 40 -1.95 -11.65 -8.65
N GLY A 41 -1.36 -10.77 -7.84
CA GLY A 41 0.09 -10.56 -7.81
C GLY A 41 0.87 -11.82 -7.42
N ARG A 42 0.36 -12.58 -6.44
CA ARG A 42 0.95 -13.87 -6.04
C ARG A 42 0.91 -14.89 -7.16
N GLU A 43 -0.23 -15.00 -7.84
CA GLU A 43 -0.39 -15.90 -8.98
C GLU A 43 0.60 -15.56 -10.12
N ILE A 44 0.70 -14.28 -10.47
CA ILE A 44 1.66 -13.80 -11.47
C ILE A 44 3.10 -14.12 -11.06
N SER A 45 3.45 -13.88 -9.80
CA SER A 45 4.79 -14.18 -9.28
C SER A 45 5.14 -15.67 -9.38
N GLU A 46 4.20 -16.56 -9.05
CA GLU A 46 4.42 -18.00 -9.16
C GLU A 46 4.58 -18.45 -10.62
N ARG A 47 3.82 -17.86 -11.55
CA ARG A 47 3.97 -18.12 -12.99
C ARG A 47 5.34 -17.68 -13.51
N ILE A 48 5.80 -16.50 -13.11
CA ILE A 48 7.14 -16.00 -13.46
C ILE A 48 8.24 -16.92 -12.91
N LYS A 49 8.12 -17.38 -11.65
CA LYS A 49 9.08 -18.34 -11.06
C LYS A 49 9.18 -19.65 -11.84
N LYS A 50 8.07 -20.09 -12.46
CA LYS A 50 8.02 -21.28 -13.33
C LYS A 50 8.57 -21.03 -14.74
N GLY A 51 9.03 -19.81 -15.03
CA GLY A 51 9.57 -19.42 -16.33
C GLY A 51 8.51 -18.98 -17.35
N GLU A 52 7.26 -18.77 -16.93
CA GLU A 52 6.22 -18.25 -17.82
C GLU A 52 6.37 -16.75 -18.04
N VAL A 53 6.27 -16.31 -19.30
CA VAL A 53 6.29 -14.89 -19.65
C VAL A 53 4.92 -14.28 -19.40
N PHE A 54 4.83 -13.40 -18.41
CA PHE A 54 3.63 -12.60 -18.17
C PHE A 54 3.54 -11.47 -19.20
N LYS A 55 2.52 -11.50 -20.08
CA LYS A 55 2.19 -10.38 -20.97
C LYS A 55 1.00 -9.61 -20.38
N LEU A 56 1.21 -8.33 -20.10
CA LEU A 56 0.12 -7.38 -19.88
C LEU A 56 -0.46 -7.06 -21.25
N ASN A 57 -1.72 -7.45 -21.46
CA ASN A 57 -2.52 -6.97 -22.60
C ASN A 57 -3.03 -5.56 -22.31
#